data_AF-A0A6P0VPX9-F1
#
_entry.id   AF-A0A6P0VPX9-F1
#
_cell.length_a   1.000
_cell.length_b   1.000
_cell.length_c   1.000
_cell.angle_alpha   90.00
_cell.angle_beta   90.00
_cell.angle_gamma   90.00
#
_symmetry.space_group_name_H-M   'P 1'
#
loop_
_entity.id
_entity.type
_entity.pdbx_description
1 polymer ?
#
loop_
_entity_poly.entity_id
_entity_poly.type
_entity_poly.pdbx_seq_one_letter_code
_entity_poly.pdbx_strand_id
1 'polypeptide(L)'
;MELHQDPSSFSSRQELLEELENLISIESSRNGNPWISVAKLSELFCEKYRVSLEEVAKVQGYNYSLMSLFSSSRRFSIYGTQMPQDFYVALLQAVVPSYDQAQTSSSKYRIKRPLQKISEYKPILVSEIKSIDDFEIALIEIIKSLTANHQTKFATIAILSKNFRGYYGQPIRTVMRSICPEIKLIDLLRSTPNLSVQEVDNDWQITVDFDSVTDEYH
;
A
#
# COMPACT_ATOMS: atom_id res chain seq x y z
N MET A 1 31.37 20.59 22.90
CA MET A 1 30.15 20.33 23.67
C MET A 1 29.03 20.19 22.64
N GLU A 2 28.71 18.95 22.27
CA GLU A 2 27.68 18.68 21.28
C GLU A 2 26.35 18.49 22.02
N LEU A 3 25.41 19.40 21.78
CA LEU A 3 24.05 19.31 22.29
C LEU A 3 23.30 18.31 21.41
N HIS A 4 23.22 17.07 21.86
CA HIS A 4 22.28 16.10 21.30
C HIS A 4 20.86 16.56 21.64
N GLN A 5 20.05 16.86 20.62
CA GLN A 5 18.62 17.05 20.84
C GLN A 5 18.01 15.70 21.21
N ASP A 6 17.19 15.69 22.26
CA ASP A 6 16.52 14.48 22.71
C ASP A 6 15.45 14.08 21.68
N PRO A 7 15.27 12.80 21.33
CA PRO A 7 14.16 12.34 20.48
C PRO A 7 12.76 12.75 20.98
N SER A 8 12.64 13.13 22.26
CA SER A 8 11.42 13.70 22.86
C SER A 8 11.24 15.22 22.64
N SER A 9 12.17 15.89 21.93
CA SER A 9 12.13 17.35 21.71
C SER A 9 10.96 17.81 20.83
N PHE A 10 10.36 16.91 20.06
CA PHE A 10 9.14 17.20 19.30
C PHE A 10 7.95 17.12 20.26
N SER A 11 7.51 18.28 20.73
CA SER A 11 6.49 18.42 21.78
C SER A 11 5.11 17.96 21.30
N SER A 12 4.91 17.82 19.98
CA SER A 12 3.70 17.23 19.43
C SER A 12 3.91 16.57 18.07
N ARG A 13 3.04 15.61 17.74
CA ARG A 13 2.92 15.05 16.38
C ARG A 13 2.78 16.13 15.30
N GLN A 14 2.06 17.21 15.58
CA GLN A 14 1.80 18.28 14.63
C GLN A 14 3.09 19.01 14.24
N GLU A 15 3.93 19.31 15.23
CA GLU A 15 5.23 19.95 15.05
C GLU A 15 6.17 19.11 14.18
N LEU A 16 6.21 17.79 14.41
CA LEU A 16 6.94 16.86 13.54
C LEU A 16 6.46 16.93 12.09
N LEU A 17 5.15 16.93 11.86
CA LEU A 17 4.59 16.98 10.51
C LEU A 17 4.89 18.32 9.81
N GLU A 18 4.87 19.44 10.54
CA GLU A 18 5.24 20.76 10.03
C GLU A 18 6.72 20.83 9.66
N GLU A 19 7.60 20.24 10.48
CA GLU A 19 9.03 20.20 10.16
C GLU A 19 9.35 19.31 8.96
N LEU A 20 8.66 18.17 8.84
CA LEU A 20 8.79 17.32 7.66
C LEU A 20 8.29 18.03 6.39
N GLU A 21 7.20 18.78 6.50
CA GLU A 21 6.68 19.60 5.40
C GLU A 21 7.68 20.68 4.96
N ASN A 22 8.29 21.39 5.92
CA ASN A 22 9.33 22.37 5.65
C ASN A 22 10.54 21.74 4.94
N LEU A 23 11.03 20.59 5.44
CA LEU A 23 12.16 19.89 4.83
C LEU A 23 11.85 19.46 3.38
N ILE A 24 10.67 18.89 3.15
CA ILE A 24 10.24 18.48 1.81
C ILE A 24 10.12 19.70 0.89
N SER A 25 9.56 20.81 1.38
CA SER A 25 9.40 22.04 0.59
C SER A 25 10.75 22.62 0.15
N ILE A 26 11.73 22.67 1.06
CA ILE A 26 13.07 23.21 0.79
C ILE A 26 13.79 22.34 -0.25
N GLU A 27 13.84 21.04 -0.02
CA GLU A 27 14.58 20.12 -0.91
C GLU A 27 13.90 19.98 -2.28
N SER A 28 12.56 20.02 -2.32
CA SER A 28 11.81 20.03 -3.58
C SER A 28 12.12 21.27 -4.42
N SER A 29 12.19 22.44 -3.79
CA SER A 29 12.51 23.70 -4.47
C SER A 29 13.95 23.71 -4.97
N ARG A 30 14.87 23.10 -4.22
CA ARG A 30 16.29 23.01 -4.59
C ARG A 30 16.52 22.15 -5.84
N ASN A 31 15.81 21.02 -5.94
CA ASN A 31 16.02 20.03 -7.01
C ASN A 31 15.04 20.15 -8.17
N GLY A 32 14.02 21.01 -8.06
CA GLY A 32 12.94 21.13 -9.05
C GLY A 32 12.07 19.88 -9.17
N ASN A 33 12.15 18.96 -8.21
CA ASN A 33 11.40 17.70 -8.18
C ASN A 33 10.60 17.63 -6.87
N PRO A 34 9.26 17.48 -6.93
CA PRO A 34 8.43 17.35 -5.74
C PRO A 34 8.65 16.04 -4.98
N TRP A 35 9.18 15.00 -5.62
CA TRP A 35 9.38 13.68 -5.03
C TRP A 35 10.77 13.55 -4.42
N ILE A 36 10.81 13.28 -3.12
CA ILE A 36 12.04 13.07 -2.36
C ILE A 36 12.02 11.66 -1.80
N SER A 37 13.12 10.92 -1.93
CA SER A 37 13.21 9.57 -1.34
C SER A 37 13.24 9.66 0.19
N VAL A 38 12.64 8.69 0.87
CA VAL A 38 12.60 8.67 2.34
C VAL A 38 13.98 8.48 2.94
N ALA A 39 14.88 7.76 2.27
CA ALA A 39 16.28 7.70 2.65
C ALA A 39 16.90 9.11 2.69
N LYS A 40 16.68 9.92 1.64
CA LYS A 40 17.20 11.29 1.58
C LYS A 40 16.54 12.19 2.62
N LEU A 41 15.23 12.09 2.79
CA LEU A 41 14.50 12.86 3.80
C LEU A 41 14.99 12.52 5.22
N SER A 42 15.25 11.24 5.50
CA SER A 42 15.77 10.78 6.79
C SER A 42 17.19 11.27 7.05
N GLU A 43 18.05 11.29 6.02
CA GLU A 43 19.38 11.90 6.09
C GLU A 43 19.29 13.39 6.42
N LEU A 44 18.48 14.16 5.68
CA LEU A 44 18.30 15.60 5.91
C LEU A 44 17.74 15.89 7.32
N PHE A 45 16.81 15.06 7.79
CA PHE A 45 16.27 15.17 9.13
C PHE A 45 17.34 14.92 10.20
N CYS A 46 18.14 13.85 10.02
CA CYS A 46 19.24 13.51 10.92
C CYS A 46 20.36 14.57 10.90
N GLU A 47 20.66 15.16 9.75
CA GLU A 47 21.60 16.27 9.65
C GLU A 47 21.13 17.51 10.43
N LYS A 48 19.84 17.86 10.32
CA LYS A 48 19.25 19.03 10.97
C LYS A 48 19.08 18.85 12.47
N TYR A 49 18.59 17.71 12.91
CA TYR A 49 18.18 17.46 14.31
C TYR A 49 19.11 16.54 15.08
N ARG A 50 20.07 15.90 14.42
CA ARG A 50 20.99 14.90 15.00
C ARG A 50 20.28 13.70 15.63
N VAL A 51 19.06 13.39 15.18
CA VAL A 51 18.23 12.27 15.63
C VAL A 51 17.64 11.56 14.41
N SER A 52 17.48 10.23 14.48
CA SER A 52 16.83 9.46 13.42
C SER A 52 15.34 9.79 13.35
N LEU A 53 14.84 10.05 12.13
CA LEU A 53 13.41 10.22 11.87
C LEU A 53 12.59 8.99 12.31
N GLU A 54 13.16 7.79 12.22
CA GLU A 54 12.53 6.54 12.63
C GLU A 54 12.38 6.45 14.15
N GLU A 55 13.38 6.90 14.89
CA GLU A 55 13.34 6.94 16.36
C GLU A 55 12.28 7.93 16.85
N VAL A 56 12.25 9.12 16.26
CA VAL A 56 11.21 10.13 16.56
C VAL A 56 9.82 9.58 16.21
N ALA A 57 9.66 8.92 15.06
CA ALA A 57 8.39 8.32 14.67
C ALA A 57 7.92 7.23 15.67
N LYS A 58 8.84 6.39 16.16
CA LYS A 58 8.54 5.37 17.19
C LYS A 58 8.07 6.01 18.50
N VAL A 59 8.74 7.06 18.98
CA VAL A 59 8.33 7.80 20.19
C VAL A 59 6.93 8.40 20.01
N GLN A 60 6.58 8.81 18.79
CA GLN A 60 5.25 9.33 18.45
C GLN A 60 4.18 8.24 18.17
N GLY A 61 4.51 6.96 18.40
CA GLY A 61 3.59 5.82 18.28
C GLY A 61 3.53 5.14 16.91
N TYR A 62 4.44 5.49 15.99
CA TYR A 62 4.55 4.85 14.66
C TYR A 62 5.57 3.71 14.70
N ASN A 63 5.20 2.63 15.36
CA ASN A 63 6.13 1.53 15.68
C ASN A 63 6.58 0.68 14.48
N TYR A 64 5.89 0.78 13.34
CA TYR A 64 6.00 -0.24 12.28
C TYR A 64 6.57 0.27 10.95
N SER A 65 6.44 1.56 10.62
CA SER A 65 6.99 2.11 9.36
C SER A 65 6.87 3.63 9.28
N LEU A 66 7.88 4.31 8.73
CA LEU A 66 7.77 5.72 8.33
C LEU A 66 6.64 5.94 7.33
N MET A 67 6.34 4.94 6.49
CA MET A 67 5.21 5.00 5.56
C MET A 67 3.88 5.22 6.30
N SER A 68 3.74 4.67 7.52
CA SER A 68 2.55 4.88 8.36
C SER A 68 2.46 6.30 8.91
N LEU A 69 3.60 6.92 9.25
CA LEU A 69 3.67 8.33 9.65
C LEU A 69 3.18 9.23 8.52
N PHE A 70 3.73 9.07 7.31
CA PHE A 70 3.31 9.89 6.17
C PHE A 70 1.87 9.61 5.74
N SER A 71 1.42 8.35 5.78
CA SER A 71 0.05 7.96 5.41
C SER A 71 -1.00 8.46 6.42
N SER A 72 -0.60 8.73 7.66
CA SER A 72 -1.50 9.25 8.70
C SER A 72 -1.93 10.70 8.45
N SER A 73 -1.18 11.43 7.62
CA SER A 73 -1.41 12.84 7.30
C SER A 73 -1.89 13.02 5.87
N ARG A 74 -2.84 13.94 5.68
CA ARG A 74 -3.29 14.33 4.33
C ARG A 74 -2.35 15.29 3.62
N ARG A 75 -1.27 15.73 4.28
CA ARG A 75 -0.30 16.69 3.73
C ARG A 75 0.63 16.05 2.71
N PHE A 76 0.80 14.74 2.77
CA PHE A 76 1.82 14.03 2.02
C PHE A 76 1.19 13.12 0.98
N SER A 77 1.86 13.03 -0.17
CA SER A 77 1.67 11.99 -1.17
C SER A 77 2.82 11.01 -1.06
N ILE A 78 2.51 9.72 -1.20
CA ILE A 78 3.47 8.63 -1.13
C ILE A 78 3.49 7.91 -2.48
N TYR A 79 4.69 7.73 -3.03
CA TYR A 79 4.94 6.88 -4.18
C TYR A 79 5.80 5.69 -3.72
N GLY A 80 5.19 4.51 -3.63
CA GLY A 80 5.87 3.29 -3.22
C GLY A 80 6.89 2.81 -4.26
N THR A 81 7.89 2.05 -3.80
CA THR A 81 8.68 1.17 -4.67
C THR A 81 8.43 -0.32 -4.36
N GLN A 82 9.09 -1.21 -5.12
CA GLN A 82 9.11 -2.66 -4.86
C GLN A 82 9.63 -3.00 -3.47
N MET A 83 10.43 -2.13 -2.87
CA MET A 83 10.89 -2.27 -1.50
C MET A 83 10.09 -1.33 -0.59
N PRO A 84 9.36 -1.82 0.43
CA PRO A 84 8.56 -0.98 1.34
C PRO A 84 9.37 0.09 2.08
N GLN A 85 10.67 -0.13 2.25
CA GLN A 85 11.62 0.79 2.86
C GLN A 85 12.15 1.86 1.90
N ASP A 86 11.92 1.69 0.60
CA ASP A 86 12.40 2.57 -0.44
C ASP A 86 11.17 3.20 -1.10
N PHE A 87 10.78 4.38 -0.66
CA PHE A 87 9.62 5.08 -1.19
C PHE A 87 9.89 6.58 -1.25
N TYR A 88 9.08 7.27 -2.06
CA TYR A 88 9.18 8.70 -2.26
C TYR A 88 8.00 9.40 -1.61
N VAL A 89 8.26 10.59 -1.07
CA VAL A 89 7.27 11.45 -0.45
C VAL A 89 7.32 12.81 -1.13
N ALA A 90 6.14 13.39 -1.33
CA ALA A 90 5.97 14.75 -1.81
C ALA A 90 4.89 15.46 -0.98
N LEU A 91 4.89 16.79 -1.00
CA LEU A 91 3.72 17.54 -0.54
C LEU A 91 2.56 17.28 -1.50
N LEU A 92 1.39 16.97 -0.96
CA LEU A 92 0.19 16.68 -1.76
C LEU A 92 -0.13 17.84 -2.72
N GLN A 93 0.05 19.08 -2.25
CA GLN A 93 -0.18 20.29 -3.04
C GLN A 93 0.78 20.45 -4.23
N ALA A 94 2.00 19.91 -4.13
CA ALA A 94 3.00 20.01 -5.17
C ALA A 94 2.78 19.01 -6.32
N VAL A 95 1.97 17.96 -6.10
CA VAL A 95 1.75 16.87 -7.07
C VAL A 95 0.31 16.76 -7.54
N VAL A 96 -0.63 17.46 -6.89
CA VAL A 96 -2.04 17.51 -7.31
C VAL A 96 -2.39 18.93 -7.75
N PRO A 97 -2.52 19.18 -9.07
CA PRO A 97 -3.08 20.42 -9.58
C PRO A 97 -4.47 20.64 -8.95
N SER A 98 -4.74 21.85 -8.45
CA SER A 98 -5.99 22.29 -7.78
C SER A 98 -6.11 22.09 -6.26
N TYR A 99 -5.04 21.70 -5.54
CA TYR A 99 -5.12 21.57 -4.07
C TYR A 99 -5.43 22.90 -3.34
N ASP A 100 -4.87 24.02 -3.82
CA ASP A 100 -5.06 25.34 -3.19
C ASP A 100 -6.50 25.85 -3.24
N GLN A 101 -7.32 25.32 -4.15
CA GLN A 101 -8.69 25.80 -4.36
C GLN A 101 -9.69 25.22 -3.34
N ALA A 102 -9.27 24.26 -2.49
CA ALA A 102 -10.17 23.48 -1.62
C ALA A 102 -10.13 23.83 -0.11
N GLN A 103 -9.25 24.72 0.36
CA GLN A 103 -9.13 25.01 1.80
C GLN A 103 -10.08 26.10 2.35
N THR A 104 -10.76 26.90 1.51
CA THR A 104 -11.58 28.04 1.99
C THR A 104 -13.06 27.75 2.16
N SER A 105 -13.56 26.53 1.94
CA SER A 105 -14.99 26.23 2.11
C SER A 105 -15.23 25.01 2.99
N SER A 106 -15.43 25.29 4.28
CA SER A 106 -16.18 24.48 5.24
C SER A 106 -17.50 24.01 4.61
N SER A 107 -17.48 22.85 3.98
CA SER A 107 -18.69 22.23 3.47
C SER A 107 -18.44 20.73 3.30
N LYS A 108 -19.32 19.96 3.96
CA LYS A 108 -19.38 18.50 3.91
C LYS A 108 -19.64 18.05 2.48
N TYR A 109 -18.60 17.91 1.68
CA TYR A 109 -18.68 17.22 0.41
C TYR A 109 -17.90 15.91 0.48
N ARG A 110 -18.67 14.83 0.42
CA ARG A 110 -18.20 13.47 0.18
C ARG A 110 -17.67 13.46 -1.26
N ILE A 111 -16.38 13.78 -1.44
CA ILE A 111 -15.73 13.76 -2.74
C ILE A 111 -15.73 12.30 -3.24
N LYS A 112 -16.64 12.00 -4.17
CA LYS A 112 -16.47 10.87 -5.08
C LYS A 112 -15.28 11.24 -5.96
N ARG A 113 -14.11 10.65 -5.68
CA ARG A 113 -12.91 10.83 -6.50
C ARG A 113 -13.24 10.44 -7.95
N PRO A 114 -12.80 11.22 -8.95
CA PRO A 114 -12.65 10.71 -10.30
C PRO A 114 -11.52 9.68 -10.25
N LEU A 115 -11.86 8.42 -10.47
CA LEU A 115 -10.90 7.34 -10.62
C LEU A 115 -10.03 7.67 -11.84
N GLN A 116 -8.72 7.81 -11.64
CA GLN A 116 -7.77 7.85 -12.75
C GLN A 116 -8.00 6.57 -13.57
N LYS A 117 -8.32 6.74 -14.85
CA LYS A 117 -8.30 5.67 -15.85
C LYS A 117 -6.85 5.23 -16.06
N ILE A 118 -6.31 4.49 -15.10
CA ILE A 118 -5.26 3.51 -15.34
C ILE A 118 -6.01 2.35 -16.00
N SER A 119 -5.44 1.73 -17.04
CA SER A 119 -6.07 0.60 -17.74
C SER A 119 -6.52 -0.45 -16.71
N GLU A 120 -7.80 -0.42 -16.37
CA GLU A 120 -8.41 -1.30 -15.38
C GLU A 120 -8.32 -2.70 -15.98
N TYR A 121 -7.37 -3.51 -15.52
CA TYR A 121 -7.59 -4.95 -15.55
C TYR A 121 -8.76 -5.19 -14.59
N LYS A 122 -9.97 -5.05 -15.13
CA LYS A 122 -11.20 -5.34 -14.42
C LYS A 122 -11.27 -6.85 -14.36
N PRO A 123 -11.04 -7.48 -13.19
CA PRO A 123 -11.12 -8.92 -13.10
C PRO A 123 -12.49 -9.37 -13.59
N ILE A 124 -12.52 -10.38 -14.45
CA ILE A 124 -13.76 -10.97 -14.94
C ILE A 124 -14.28 -11.85 -13.81
N LEU A 125 -14.92 -11.21 -12.85
CA LEU A 125 -15.42 -11.90 -11.66
C LEU A 125 -16.72 -12.62 -11.99
N VAL A 126 -16.81 -13.87 -11.53
CA VAL A 126 -18.08 -14.61 -11.51
C VAL A 126 -19.04 -13.88 -10.58
N SER A 127 -20.25 -13.57 -11.05
CA SER A 127 -21.25 -12.78 -10.31
C SER A 127 -21.75 -13.46 -9.03
N GLU A 128 -21.70 -14.80 -8.99
CA GLU A 128 -22.16 -15.62 -7.88
C GLU A 128 -21.33 -16.90 -7.82
N ILE A 129 -20.83 -17.25 -6.63
CA ILE A 129 -19.95 -18.39 -6.43
C ILE A 129 -20.79 -19.58 -5.97
N LYS A 130 -21.01 -20.57 -6.86
CA LYS A 130 -21.88 -21.72 -6.60
C LYS A 130 -21.13 -23.04 -6.48
N SER A 131 -19.92 -23.09 -7.05
CA SER A 131 -19.07 -24.27 -7.09
C SER A 131 -17.66 -23.97 -6.60
N ILE A 132 -16.87 -25.04 -6.41
CA ILE A 132 -15.45 -24.92 -6.09
C ILE A 132 -14.71 -24.24 -7.25
N ASP A 133 -15.04 -24.61 -8.50
CA ASP A 133 -14.43 -24.03 -9.70
C ASP A 133 -14.69 -22.51 -9.79
N ASP A 134 -15.92 -22.07 -9.52
CA ASP A 134 -16.26 -20.63 -9.48
C ASP A 134 -15.43 -19.88 -8.42
N PHE A 135 -15.18 -20.55 -7.29
CA PHE A 135 -14.42 -19.99 -6.18
C PHE A 135 -12.94 -19.89 -6.54
N GLU A 136 -12.36 -20.91 -7.16
CA GLU A 136 -10.98 -20.89 -7.65
C GLU A 136 -10.78 -19.82 -8.71
N ILE A 137 -11.68 -19.73 -9.70
CA ILE A 137 -11.65 -18.68 -10.74
C ILE A 137 -11.70 -17.30 -10.09
N ALA A 138 -12.60 -17.07 -9.13
CA ALA A 138 -12.70 -15.81 -8.43
C ALA A 138 -11.40 -15.45 -7.68
N LEU A 139 -10.78 -16.42 -6.99
CA LEU A 139 -9.52 -16.21 -6.29
C LEU A 139 -8.38 -15.90 -7.26
N ILE A 140 -8.25 -16.66 -8.35
CA ILE A 140 -7.24 -16.43 -9.39
C ILE A 140 -7.38 -15.04 -9.98
N GLU A 141 -8.59 -14.62 -10.37
CA GLU A 141 -8.82 -13.31 -10.99
C GLU A 141 -8.52 -12.16 -10.02
N ILE A 142 -8.85 -12.31 -8.74
CA ILE A 142 -8.45 -11.34 -7.71
C ILE A 142 -6.93 -11.30 -7.57
N ILE A 143 -6.26 -12.46 -7.45
CA ILE A 143 -4.80 -12.52 -7.30
C ILE A 143 -4.13 -11.92 -8.54
N LYS A 144 -4.56 -12.25 -9.76
CA LYS A 144 -4.09 -11.63 -11.00
C LYS A 144 -4.25 -10.11 -10.96
N SER A 145 -5.40 -9.60 -10.53
CA SER A 145 -5.61 -8.15 -10.44
C SER A 145 -4.67 -7.49 -9.42
N LEU A 146 -4.33 -8.21 -8.34
CA LEU A 146 -3.41 -7.78 -7.30
C LEU A 146 -1.95 -7.89 -7.71
N THR A 147 -1.58 -8.81 -8.61
CA THR A 147 -0.19 -8.98 -9.06
C THR A 147 0.10 -8.26 -10.38
N ALA A 148 -0.93 -7.98 -11.20
CA ALA A 148 -0.78 -7.28 -12.48
C ALA A 148 -0.43 -5.79 -12.34
N ASN A 149 -0.82 -5.16 -11.22
CA ASN A 149 -0.77 -3.69 -11.05
C ASN A 149 0.09 -3.22 -9.87
N HIS A 150 0.65 -4.14 -9.08
CA HIS A 150 1.42 -3.81 -7.90
C HIS A 150 2.91 -4.16 -8.05
N GLN A 151 3.76 -3.39 -7.38
CA GLN A 151 5.20 -3.62 -7.29
C GLN A 151 5.56 -4.91 -6.53
N THR A 152 4.64 -5.46 -5.75
CA THR A 152 4.76 -6.77 -5.12
C THR A 152 4.25 -7.85 -6.08
N LYS A 153 5.13 -8.76 -6.48
CA LYS A 153 4.80 -9.91 -7.37
C LYS A 153 3.90 -10.95 -6.70
N PHE A 154 3.51 -10.74 -5.45
CA PHE A 154 2.73 -11.65 -4.63
C PHE A 154 1.57 -10.94 -3.94
N ALA A 155 0.53 -11.70 -3.60
CA ALA A 155 -0.57 -11.28 -2.75
C ALA A 155 -0.52 -12.04 -1.42
N THR A 156 -0.73 -11.35 -0.30
CA THR A 156 -0.89 -12.01 1.00
C THR A 156 -2.34 -12.39 1.27
N ILE A 157 -2.57 -13.36 2.17
CA ILE A 157 -3.93 -13.79 2.56
C ILE A 157 -4.77 -12.62 3.09
N ALA A 158 -4.15 -11.69 3.82
CA ALA A 158 -4.83 -10.52 4.35
C ALA A 158 -5.33 -9.60 3.22
N ILE A 159 -4.49 -9.34 2.22
CA ILE A 159 -4.84 -8.50 1.06
C ILE A 159 -5.90 -9.19 0.20
N LEU A 160 -5.73 -10.48 -0.07
CA LEU A 160 -6.69 -11.30 -0.81
C LEU A 160 -8.07 -11.29 -0.12
N SER A 161 -8.11 -11.53 1.19
CA SER A 161 -9.34 -11.52 1.99
C SER A 161 -10.06 -10.18 1.96
N LYS A 162 -9.29 -9.08 2.06
CA LYS A 162 -9.84 -7.72 1.97
C LYS A 162 -10.47 -7.44 0.62
N ASN A 163 -9.80 -7.81 -0.47
CA ASN A 163 -10.29 -7.57 -1.82
C ASN A 163 -11.48 -8.46 -2.16
N PHE A 164 -11.42 -9.74 -1.81
CA PHE A 164 -12.54 -10.66 -1.98
C PHE A 164 -13.80 -10.15 -1.30
N ARG A 165 -13.71 -9.70 -0.04
CA ARG A 165 -14.86 -9.10 0.65
C ARG A 165 -15.35 -7.82 -0.04
N GLY A 166 -14.45 -7.06 -0.65
CA GLY A 166 -14.80 -5.89 -1.46
C GLY A 166 -15.66 -6.24 -2.67
N TYR A 167 -15.35 -7.35 -3.34
CA TYR A 167 -16.08 -7.79 -4.53
C TYR A 167 -17.38 -8.53 -4.20
N TYR A 168 -17.36 -9.43 -3.23
CA TYR A 168 -18.46 -10.35 -2.95
C TYR A 168 -19.30 -9.96 -1.73
N GLY A 169 -18.91 -8.90 -1.00
CA GLY A 169 -19.59 -8.46 0.22
C GLY A 169 -19.45 -9.42 1.42
N GLN A 170 -18.81 -10.58 1.22
CA GLN A 170 -18.70 -11.65 2.22
C GLN A 170 -17.25 -12.06 2.44
N PRO A 171 -16.87 -12.51 3.65
CA PRO A 171 -15.54 -13.05 3.91
C PRO A 171 -15.28 -14.35 3.13
N ILE A 172 -14.04 -14.55 2.66
CA ILE A 172 -13.59 -15.78 1.99
C ILE A 172 -13.98 -17.03 2.79
N ARG A 173 -13.74 -17.02 4.10
CA ARG A 173 -14.06 -18.16 4.99
C ARG A 173 -15.55 -18.53 4.99
N THR A 174 -16.44 -17.56 4.80
CA THR A 174 -17.89 -17.81 4.77
C THR A 174 -18.25 -18.58 3.50
N VAL A 175 -17.77 -18.10 2.35
CA VAL A 175 -18.01 -18.74 1.04
C VAL A 175 -17.34 -20.12 0.97
N MET A 176 -16.11 -20.23 1.46
CA MET A 176 -15.38 -21.50 1.52
C MET A 176 -16.11 -22.55 2.35
N ARG A 177 -16.68 -22.18 3.51
CA ARG A 177 -17.46 -23.11 4.34
C ARG A 177 -18.74 -23.61 3.66
N SER A 178 -19.35 -22.82 2.79
CA SER A 178 -20.55 -23.25 2.06
C SER A 178 -20.24 -24.19 0.90
N ILE A 179 -19.02 -24.15 0.36
CA ILE A 179 -18.68 -24.84 -0.91
C ILE A 179 -17.71 -26.00 -0.68
N CYS A 180 -16.71 -25.83 0.20
CA CYS A 180 -15.69 -26.82 0.53
C CYS A 180 -15.32 -26.76 2.03
N PRO A 181 -16.20 -27.20 2.94
CA PRO A 181 -16.02 -27.05 4.39
C PRO A 181 -14.81 -27.80 4.98
N GLU A 182 -14.35 -28.85 4.32
CA GLU A 182 -13.27 -29.72 4.81
C GLU A 182 -11.87 -29.25 4.42
N ILE A 183 -11.76 -28.33 3.46
CA ILE A 183 -10.49 -27.87 2.89
C ILE A 183 -10.09 -26.54 3.52
N LYS A 184 -8.81 -26.38 3.91
CA LYS A 184 -8.30 -25.08 4.36
C LYS A 184 -7.95 -24.22 3.16
N LEU A 185 -8.09 -22.90 3.31
CA LEU A 185 -7.81 -21.94 2.22
C LEU A 185 -6.40 -22.12 1.62
N ILE A 186 -5.38 -22.35 2.45
CA ILE A 186 -4.01 -22.56 1.96
C ILE A 186 -3.89 -23.85 1.16
N ASP A 187 -4.56 -24.92 1.58
CA ASP A 187 -4.53 -26.19 0.88
C ASP A 187 -5.24 -26.08 -0.47
N LEU A 188 -6.36 -25.34 -0.52
CA LEU A 188 -7.05 -25.02 -1.77
C LEU A 188 -6.17 -24.21 -2.72
N LEU A 189 -5.55 -23.13 -2.24
CA LEU A 189 -4.69 -22.28 -3.06
C LEU A 189 -3.46 -23.04 -3.60
N ARG A 190 -2.97 -24.05 -2.87
CA ARG A 190 -1.90 -24.94 -3.32
C ARG A 190 -2.35 -25.98 -4.34
N SER A 191 -3.61 -26.42 -4.28
CA SER A 191 -4.17 -27.34 -5.27
C SER A 191 -4.60 -26.64 -6.55
N THR A 192 -4.79 -25.32 -6.51
CA THR A 192 -5.19 -24.54 -7.68
C THR A 192 -4.06 -24.46 -8.71
N PRO A 193 -4.30 -24.88 -9.97
CA PRO A 193 -3.30 -24.76 -11.03
C PRO A 193 -3.00 -23.29 -11.31
N ASN A 194 -1.73 -22.97 -11.59
CA ASN A 194 -1.20 -21.63 -11.87
C ASN A 194 -1.06 -20.70 -10.65
N LEU A 195 -1.25 -21.21 -9.43
CA LEU A 195 -0.91 -20.50 -8.20
C LEU A 195 0.28 -21.16 -7.52
N SER A 196 1.24 -20.35 -7.10
CA SER A 196 2.33 -20.78 -6.23
C SER A 196 2.17 -20.13 -4.86
N VAL A 197 2.25 -20.94 -3.81
CA VAL A 197 1.96 -20.54 -2.43
C VAL A 197 3.15 -20.86 -1.54
N GLN A 198 3.75 -19.82 -0.97
CA GLN A 198 4.93 -19.93 -0.10
C GLN A 198 4.70 -19.22 1.23
N GLU A 199 5.36 -19.70 2.28
CA GLU A 199 5.39 -19.06 3.60
C GLU A 199 6.69 -18.29 3.74
N VAL A 200 6.60 -16.98 3.96
CA VAL A 200 7.74 -16.06 4.10
C VAL A 200 7.48 -15.16 5.29
N ASP A 201 8.43 -15.11 6.24
CA ASP A 201 8.33 -14.28 7.46
C ASP A 201 7.02 -14.48 8.25
N ASN A 202 6.54 -15.72 8.36
CA ASN A 202 5.26 -16.10 8.98
C ASN A 202 4.00 -15.53 8.30
N ASP A 203 4.10 -15.11 7.03
CA ASP A 203 2.94 -14.77 6.21
C ASP A 203 2.90 -15.61 4.92
N TRP A 204 1.68 -15.90 4.47
CA TRP A 204 1.44 -16.69 3.27
C TRP A 204 1.38 -15.76 2.06
N GLN A 205 2.31 -15.95 1.13
CA GLN A 205 2.41 -15.22 -0.12
C GLN A 205 1.97 -16.10 -1.29
N ILE A 206 1.19 -15.52 -2.19
CA ILE A 206 0.59 -16.20 -3.35
C ILE A 206 1.00 -15.47 -4.62
N THR A 207 1.57 -16.20 -5.58
CA THR A 207 1.96 -15.68 -6.89
C THR A 207 1.19 -16.40 -8.00
N VAL A 208 1.02 -15.73 -9.14
CA VAL A 208 0.50 -16.36 -10.36
C VAL A 208 1.69 -16.77 -11.20
N ASP A 209 1.79 -18.07 -11.51
CA ASP A 209 2.81 -18.57 -12.41
C ASP A 209 2.31 -18.37 -13.84
N PHE A 210 2.91 -17.42 -14.56
CA PHE A 210 2.56 -17.11 -15.95
C PHE A 210 3.21 -18.06 -16.97
N ASP A 211 4.05 -19.01 -16.52
CA ASP A 211 4.88 -19.87 -17.37
C ASP A 211 4.16 -21.13 -17.94
N SER A 212 2.84 -21.25 -17.79
CA SER A 212 2.08 -22.39 -18.31
C SER A 212 1.21 -22.09 -19.55
N VAL A 213 1.34 -20.90 -20.17
CA VAL A 213 0.67 -20.59 -21.45
C VAL A 213 1.69 -20.28 -22.54
N THR A 214 2.51 -21.27 -22.87
CA THR A 214 3.05 -21.44 -24.22
C THR A 214 2.87 -22.89 -24.59
N ASP A 215 1.97 -23.11 -25.56
CA ASP A 215 1.94 -24.19 -26.57
C ASP A 215 0.54 -24.78 -26.70
N GLU A 216 -0.24 -24.20 -27.63
CA GLU A 216 -1.01 -24.96 -28.63
C GLU A 216 -1.79 -23.98 -29.53
N TYR A 217 -1.11 -23.46 -30.55
CA TYR A 217 -1.74 -23.18 -31.84
C TYR A 217 -0.73 -23.56 -32.92
N HIS A 218 -0.81 -24.81 -33.36
CA HIS A 218 -0.35 -25.25 -34.67
C HIS A 218 -1.52 -25.22 -35.64
#